data_AF-A0A1C0VMA8-F1
#
_entry.id   AF-A0A1C0VMA8-F1
#
_cell.length_a   1.000
_cell.length_b   1.000
_cell.length_c   1.000
_cell.angle_alpha   90.00
_cell.angle_beta   90.00
_cell.angle_gamma   90.00
#
_symmetry.space_group_name_H-M   'P 1'
#
loop_
_entity.id
_entity.type
_entity.pdbx_description
1 polymer ?
#
loop_
_entity_poly.entity_id
_entity_poly.type
_entity_poly.pdbx_seq_one_letter_code
_entity_poly.pdbx_strand_id
1 'polypeptide(L)' 'MVHTFEVLVDIKEYADQANSTYQCGTSRYEISAESIEKADGMARNQARTEHPKGTEYGVRVTRLLR' A
#
# COMPACT_ATOMS: atom_id res chain seq x y z
N MET A 1 -22.42 2.68 -0.77
CA MET A 1 -22.24 2.61 0.71
C MET A 1 -20.75 2.57 0.97
N VAL A 2 -20.24 3.31 1.95
CA VAL A 2 -18.80 3.36 2.27
C VAL A 2 -18.52 2.32 3.34
N HIS A 3 -17.50 1.50 3.12
CA HIS A 3 -17.01 0.49 4.05
C HIS A 3 -15.55 0.75 4.40
N THR A 4 -15.11 0.28 5.56
CA THR A 4 -13.71 0.35 5.97
C THR A 4 -13.03 -0.99 5.70
N PHE A 5 -11.97 -0.96 4.90
CA PHE A 5 -11.19 -2.12 4.52
C PHE A 5 -9.83 -2.10 5.21
N GLU A 6 -9.37 -3.26 5.66
CA GLU A 6 -7.97 -3.50 5.95
C GLU A 6 -7.23 -3.77 4.64
N VAL A 7 -6.20 -2.99 4.37
CA VAL A 7 -5.38 -3.12 3.18
C VAL A 7 -3.91 -3.22 3.59
N LEU A 8 -3.24 -4.29 3.17
CA LEU A 8 -1.81 -4.45 3.32
C LEU A 8 -1.13 -4.05 2.02
N VAL A 9 -0.07 -3.26 2.10
CA VAL A 9 0.75 -2.87 0.95
C VAL A 9 2.17 -3.32 1.19
N ASP A 10 2.61 -4.28 0.39
CA ASP A 10 4.00 -4.71 0.33
C ASP A 10 4.78 -3.70 -0.50
N ILE A 11 5.77 -3.08 0.11
CA ILE A 11 6.57 -2.01 -0.48
C ILE A 11 7.98 -2.52 -0.62
N LYS A 12 8.57 -2.29 -1.80
CA LYS A 12 9.97 -2.53 -2.06
C LYS A 12 10.63 -1.23 -2.46
N GLU A 13 11.60 -0.81 -1.65
CA GLU A 13 12.33 0.44 -1.81
C GLU A 13 13.82 0.16 -1.99
N TYR A 14 14.48 0.96 -2.82
CA TYR A 14 15.94 0.95 -2.92
C TYR A 14 16.49 2.18 -2.23
N ALA A 15 17.53 1.99 -1.42
CA ALA A 15 18.16 3.11 -0.71
C ALA A 15 18.81 4.11 -1.68
N ASP A 16 19.34 3.59 -2.80
CA ASP A 16 20.01 4.35 -3.86
C ASP A 16 19.89 3.65 -5.22
N GLN A 17 19.97 4.40 -6.32
CA GLN A 17 19.83 3.88 -7.69
C GLN A 17 21.06 3.06 -8.14
N ALA A 18 22.21 3.24 -7.48
CA ALA A 18 23.45 2.53 -7.78
C ALA A 18 23.67 1.26 -6.94
N ASN A 19 22.89 1.06 -5.87
CA ASN A 19 23.04 -0.08 -4.96
C ASN A 19 21.88 -1.06 -5.09
N SER A 20 22.20 -2.35 -5.25
CA SER A 20 21.21 -3.43 -5.31
C SER A 20 20.56 -3.76 -3.97
N THR A 21 20.92 -3.04 -2.90
CA THR A 21 20.35 -3.21 -1.56
C THR A 21 18.93 -2.64 -1.54
N TYR A 22 17.95 -3.53 -1.53
CA TYR A 22 16.54 -3.18 -1.35
C TYR A 22 16.11 -3.43 0.10
N GLN A 23 15.15 -2.65 0.54
CA GLN A 23 14.37 -2.90 1.74
C GLN A 23 12.98 -3.32 1.30
N CYS A 24 12.46 -4.37 1.91
CA CYS A 24 11.08 -4.78 1.77
C CYS A 24 10.36 -4.62 3.11
N GLY A 25 9.14 -4.10 3.05
CA GLY A 25 8.28 -3.94 4.22
C GLY A 25 6.82 -4.09 3.82
N THR A 26 5.96 -4.36 4.79
CA THR A 26 4.52 -4.38 4.59
C THR A 26 3.90 -3.32 5.48
N SER A 27 3.22 -2.36 4.87
CA SER A 27 2.45 -1.32 5.57
C SER A 27 0.98 -1.72 5.62
N ARG A 28 0.33 -1.43 6.75
CA ARG A 28 -1.09 -1.72 6.97
C ARG A 28 -1.88 -0.42 6.99
N TYR A 29 -2.93 -0.38 6.19
CA TYR A 29 -3.84 0.76 6.05
C TYR A 29 -5.26 0.37 6.37
N GLU A 30 -6.00 1.30 6.96
CA GLU A 30 -7.44 1.24 7.11
C GLU A 30 -8.05 2.25 6.14
N ILE A 31 -8.70 1.76 5.09
CA ILE A 31 -9.19 2.59 4.00
C ILE A 31 -10.71 2.55 3.96
N SER A 32 -11.32 3.72 4.13
CA SER A 32 -12.76 3.88 3.91
C SER A 32 -13.04 4.13 2.42
N ALA A 33 -13.68 3.16 1.76
CA ALA A 33 -13.98 3.22 0.34
C ALA A 33 -15.34 2.60 0.02
N GLU A 34 -15.87 2.92 -1.16
CA GLU A 34 -17.15 2.36 -1.61
C GLU A 34 -17.02 0.94 -2.17
N SER A 35 -15.81 0.53 -2.52
CA SER A 35 -15.50 -0.78 -3.09
C SER A 35 -14.05 -1.18 -2.81
N ILE A 36 -13.75 -2.47 -2.96
CA ILE A 36 -12.40 -3.04 -2.81
C ILE A 36 -11.43 -2.40 -3.82
N GLU A 37 -11.86 -2.18 -5.06
CA GLU A 37 -11.02 -1.57 -6.10
C GLU A 37 -10.64 -0.13 -5.76
N LYS A 38 -11.56 0.65 -5.16
CA LYS A 38 -11.23 1.98 -4.67
C LYS A 38 -10.32 1.92 -3.45
N ALA A 39 -10.52 0.97 -2.54
CA ALA A 39 -9.67 0.78 -1.38
C ALA A 39 -8.22 0.44 -1.79
N ASP A 40 -8.07 -0.40 -2.81
CA ASP A 40 -6.78 -0.76 -3.40
C ASP A 40 -6.03 0.47 -3.93
N GLY A 41 -6.68 1.25 -4.80
CA GLY A 41 -6.08 2.45 -5.38
C GLY A 41 -5.72 3.51 -4.34
N MET A 42 -6.57 3.70 -3.32
CA MET A 42 -6.31 4.63 -2.22
C MET A 42 -5.13 4.18 -1.36
N ALA A 43 -5.07 2.90 -0.97
CA ALA A 43 -3.95 2.35 -0.21
C ALA A 43 -2.64 2.47 -0.98
N ARG A 44 -2.65 2.21 -2.30
CA ARG A 44 -1.48 2.37 -3.15
C ARG A 44 -0.97 3.81 -3.17
N ASN A 45 -1.87 4.77 -3.33
CA ASN A 45 -1.51 6.19 -3.40
C ASN A 45 -0.97 6.68 -2.05
N GLN A 46 -1.56 6.22 -0.95
CA GLN A 46 -1.07 6.53 0.39
C GLN A 46 0.34 5.95 0.60
N ALA A 47 0.54 4.66 0.28
CA ALA A 47 1.85 4.02 0.37
C ALA A 47 2.92 4.74 -0.47
N ARG A 48 2.58 5.19 -1.69
CA ARG A 48 3.49 5.98 -2.54
C ARG A 48 3.87 7.33 -1.94
N THR A 49 2.97 7.94 -1.17
CA THR A 49 3.22 9.22 -0.52
C THR A 49 4.12 9.06 0.69
N GLU A 50 3.91 8.01 1.47
CA GLU A 50 4.72 7.69 2.67
C GLU A 50 6.10 7.12 2.30
N HIS A 51 6.20 6.39 1.18
CA HIS A 51 7.40 5.72 0.70
C HIS A 51 7.77 6.20 -0.71
N PRO A 52 8.19 7.47 -0.89
CA PRO A 52 8.44 8.03 -2.23
C PRO A 52 9.58 7.36 -2.99
N LYS A 53 10.43 6.58 -2.30
CA LYS A 53 11.53 5.79 -2.90
C LYS A 53 11.09 4.36 -3.25
N GLY A 54 9.84 4.00 -3.00
CA GLY A 54 9.30 2.70 -3.38
C GLY A 54 9.21 2.55 -4.90
N THR A 55 9.80 1.47 -5.38
CA THR A 55 9.79 1.06 -6.79
C THR A 55 8.65 0.10 -7.10
N GLU A 56 8.23 -0.71 -6.13
CA GLU A 56 7.13 -1.67 -6.29
C GLU A 56 6.19 -1.56 -5.09
N TYR A 57 4.87 -1.66 -5.37
CA TYR A 57 3.80 -1.61 -4.38
C TYR A 57 2.79 -2.71 -4.69
N GLY A 58 2.84 -3.79 -3.93
CA GLY A 58 1.88 -4.89 -4.01
C GLY A 58 0.74 -4.66 -3.02
N VAL A 59 -0.46 -4.38 -3.51
CA VAL A 59 -1.62 -4.08 -2.66
C VAL A 59 -2.45 -5.34 -2.48
N ARG A 60 -2.89 -5.59 -1.24
CA ARG A 60 -3.74 -6.72 -0.85
C ARG A 60 -4.81 -6.24 0.11
N VAL A 61 -6.06 -6.18 -0.36
CA VAL A 61 -7.22 -5.93 0.51
C VAL A 61 -7.55 -7.22 1.24
N THR A 62 -7.35 -7.25 2.56
CA THR A 62 -7.40 -8.49 3.34
C THR A 62 -8.75 -8.73 3.99
N ARG A 63 -9.38 -7.69 4.54
CA ARG A 63 -10.61 -7.83 5.34
C ARG A 63 -11.52 -6.60 5.23
N LEU A 64 -12.82 -6.83 5.29
CA LEU A 64 -13.80 -5.78 5.58
C LEU A 64 -13.86 -5.60 7.10
N LEU A 65 -13.57 -4.40 7.60
CA LEU A 65 -13.59 -4.11 9.02
C LEU A 65 -14.97 -3.62 9.47
N ARG A 66 -15.60 -2.71 8.71
CA ARG A 66 -16.87 -2.06 9.06
C ARG A 66 -17.67 -1.68 7.81
#